data_AF-A0A7K3H7U9-F1
#
_entry.id   AF-A0A7K3H7U9-F1
#
_cell.length_a   1.000
_cell.length_b   1.000
_cell.length_c   1.000
_cell.angle_alpha   90.00
_cell.angle_beta   90.00
_cell.angle_gamma   90.00
#
_symmetry.space_group_name_H-M   'P 1'
#
loop_
_entity.id
_entity.type
_entity.pdbx_description
1 polymer ?
#
loop_
_entity_poly.entity_id
_entity_poly.type
_entity_poly.pdbx_seq_one_letter_code
_entity_poly.pdbx_strand_id
1 'polypeptide(L)'
;PTAVLLGQYLAALDILTPAEEEALHERMLRGAAAAGHRSVLFKPHPTAPARYSRALEKAAAEAGVRLTVTGTPMLAEELFRSGELRLVVGCFSTAMFTAAVCYGIPVARVGTDLLLERIAPYENSNRVPLTITDHLIPGIGAFAGTAAEPAAEPAAGTAAETTGAAAGPPGARPDSWDVDGLTPLVRTVGFCMRPEAYPWLRAESAAWLEARLGKDGRLGEDTRRYFKRRRLTALGLPGKSEHSWPGRQLRRVARMSGVTRMAGAARSA
;
A
#
# COMPACT_ATOMS: atom_id res chain seq x y z
N PRO A 1 2.59 -2.09 26.93
CA PRO A 1 3.04 -1.18 25.84
C PRO A 1 1.83 -0.71 25.03
N THR A 2 1.82 0.52 24.52
CA THR A 2 0.62 1.10 23.87
C THR A 2 0.62 0.96 22.36
N ALA A 3 1.78 0.71 21.74
CA ALA A 3 1.88 0.41 20.32
C ALA A 3 2.85 -0.73 20.07
N VAL A 4 2.63 -1.46 18.97
CA VAL A 4 3.54 -2.51 18.51
C VAL A 4 3.98 -2.28 17.06
N LEU A 5 5.27 -2.42 16.82
CA LEU A 5 5.89 -2.41 15.50
C LEU A 5 6.14 -3.85 15.06
N LEU A 6 5.60 -4.23 13.91
CA LEU A 6 5.77 -5.55 13.32
C LEU A 6 6.88 -5.51 12.28
N GLY A 7 8.01 -6.14 12.61
CA GLY A 7 9.08 -6.37 11.64
C GLY A 7 8.67 -7.38 10.56
N GLN A 8 9.33 -7.30 9.41
CA GLN A 8 9.18 -8.26 8.32
C GLN A 8 10.56 -8.79 7.91
N TYR A 9 10.64 -9.47 6.76
CA TYR A 9 11.83 -10.16 6.26
C TYR A 9 12.24 -9.59 4.89
N LEU A 10 12.25 -8.26 4.76
CA LEU A 10 12.39 -7.58 3.47
C LEU A 10 13.80 -7.67 2.91
N ALA A 11 14.82 -7.61 3.78
CA ALA A 11 16.19 -7.85 3.35
C ALA A 11 16.43 -9.32 2.99
N ALA A 12 15.82 -10.25 3.71
CA ALA A 12 15.88 -11.67 3.38
C ALA A 12 15.14 -12.02 2.08
N LEU A 13 14.29 -11.12 1.58
CA LEU A 13 13.60 -11.23 0.28
C LEU A 13 14.33 -10.48 -0.85
N ASP A 14 15.51 -9.91 -0.59
CA ASP A 14 16.27 -9.06 -1.52
C ASP A 14 15.46 -7.87 -2.06
N ILE A 15 14.43 -7.42 -1.33
CA ILE A 15 13.61 -6.25 -1.70
C ILE A 15 14.28 -4.96 -1.22
N LEU A 16 14.84 -5.00 -0.02
CA LEU A 16 15.58 -3.90 0.61
C LEU A 16 16.97 -4.39 1.02
N THR A 17 17.91 -3.47 1.15
CA THR A 17 19.15 -3.76 1.88
C THR A 17 18.87 -3.82 3.39
N PRO A 18 19.73 -4.47 4.21
CA PRO A 18 19.59 -4.45 5.67
C PRO A 18 19.51 -3.04 6.26
N ALA A 19 20.30 -2.09 5.73
CA ALA A 19 20.28 -0.69 6.17
C ALA A 19 18.96 0.03 5.84
N GLU A 20 18.36 -0.27 4.68
CA GLU A 20 17.06 0.28 4.30
C GLU A 20 15.91 -0.30 5.13
N GLU A 21 16.01 -1.58 5.51
CA GLU A 21 15.06 -2.22 6.44
C GLU A 21 15.19 -1.65 7.86
N GLU A 22 16.41 -1.37 8.32
CA GLU A 22 16.65 -0.64 9.58
C GLU A 22 16.02 0.76 9.55
N ALA A 23 16.26 1.52 8.48
CA ALA A 23 15.64 2.83 8.27
C ALA A 23 14.10 2.74 8.18
N LEU A 24 13.55 1.64 7.68
CA LEU A 24 12.10 1.41 7.68
C LEU A 24 11.58 1.23 9.12
N HIS A 25 12.24 0.43 9.95
CA HIS A 25 11.86 0.27 11.36
C HIS A 25 11.97 1.58 12.14
N GLU A 26 12.99 2.40 11.88
CA GLU A 26 13.10 3.74 12.48
C GLU A 26 11.92 4.63 12.09
N ARG A 27 11.48 4.62 10.82
CA ARG A 27 10.29 5.37 10.39
C ARG A 27 9.02 4.87 11.09
N MET A 28 8.87 3.56 11.29
CA MET A 28 7.74 3.01 12.05
C MET A 28 7.74 3.53 13.49
N LEU A 29 8.90 3.51 14.16
CA LEU A 29 9.04 3.97 15.53
C LEU A 29 8.77 5.47 15.67
N ARG A 30 9.38 6.31 14.82
CA ARG A 30 9.17 7.76 14.84
C ARG A 30 7.72 8.12 14.52
N GLY A 31 7.10 7.37 13.60
CA GLY A 31 5.67 7.52 13.30
C GLY A 31 4.77 7.18 14.50
N ALA A 32 5.04 6.09 15.21
CA ALA A 32 4.33 5.75 16.45
C ALA A 32 4.53 6.82 17.55
N ALA A 33 5.76 7.37 17.66
CA ALA A 33 6.06 8.45 18.59
C ALA A 33 5.30 9.75 18.25
N ALA A 34 5.20 10.09 16.96
CA ALA A 34 4.44 11.22 16.46
C ALA A 34 2.92 11.03 16.63
N ALA A 35 2.45 9.78 16.65
CA ALA A 35 1.10 9.42 17.03
C ALA A 35 0.83 9.48 18.55
N GLY A 36 1.83 9.88 19.34
CA GLY A 36 1.70 10.09 20.78
C GLY A 36 2.04 8.87 21.64
N HIS A 37 2.45 7.74 21.05
CA HIS A 37 2.83 6.57 21.83
C HIS A 37 4.21 6.76 22.48
N ARG A 38 4.29 6.49 23.78
CA ARG A 38 5.53 6.59 24.58
C ARG A 38 6.08 5.23 25.04
N SER A 39 5.28 4.17 24.93
CA SER A 39 5.70 2.80 25.18
C SER A 39 5.43 1.95 23.94
N VAL A 40 6.51 1.51 23.30
CA VAL A 40 6.47 0.79 22.02
C VAL A 40 7.15 -0.56 22.15
N LEU A 41 6.49 -1.60 21.66
CA LEU A 41 7.06 -2.93 21.52
C LEU A 41 7.49 -3.15 20.07
N PHE A 42 8.73 -3.58 19.84
CA PHE A 42 9.15 -4.08 18.54
C PHE A 42 9.18 -5.60 18.55
N LYS A 43 8.40 -6.18 17.64
CA LYS A 43 8.41 -7.61 17.36
C LYS A 43 9.24 -7.84 16.10
N PRO A 44 10.50 -8.31 16.21
CA PRO A 44 11.32 -8.63 15.05
C PRO A 44 10.77 -9.86 14.32
N HIS A 45 11.15 -9.99 13.05
CA HIS A 45 10.93 -11.26 12.34
C HIS A 45 11.89 -12.33 12.90
N PRO A 46 11.51 -13.63 12.95
CA PRO A 46 12.37 -14.69 13.49
C PRO A 46 13.75 -14.81 12.81
N THR A 47 13.84 -14.38 11.55
CA THR A 47 15.08 -14.40 10.76
C THR A 47 15.84 -13.06 10.78
N ALA A 48 15.37 -12.07 11.54
CA ALA A 48 15.95 -10.74 11.55
C ALA A 48 17.24 -10.71 12.43
N PRO A 49 18.39 -10.23 11.92
CA PRO A 49 19.60 -10.11 12.73
C PRO A 49 19.46 -9.20 13.97
N ALA A 50 20.18 -9.55 15.03
CA ALA A 50 20.20 -8.81 16.30
C ALA A 50 20.67 -7.35 16.18
N ARG A 51 21.39 -7.00 15.10
CA ARG A 51 21.91 -5.64 14.87
C ARG A 51 20.79 -4.59 14.74
N TYR A 52 19.61 -4.99 14.25
CA TYR A 52 18.46 -4.08 14.11
C TYR A 52 18.02 -3.46 15.45
N SER A 53 18.21 -4.17 16.56
CA SER A 53 17.79 -3.69 17.88
C SER A 53 18.56 -2.44 18.32
N ARG A 54 19.87 -2.35 18.03
CA ARG A 54 20.70 -1.20 18.49
C ARG A 54 20.34 0.12 17.82
N ALA A 55 20.09 0.11 16.52
CA ALA A 55 19.69 1.31 15.80
C ALA A 55 18.29 1.77 16.20
N LEU A 56 17.38 0.81 16.38
CA LEU A 56 16.04 1.10 16.84
C LEU A 56 16.03 1.63 18.29
N GLU A 57 16.88 1.11 19.17
CA GLU A 57 17.10 1.63 20.53
C GLU A 57 17.59 3.08 20.50
N LYS A 58 18.56 3.40 19.63
CA LYS A 58 19.02 4.78 19.44
C LYS A 58 17.90 5.70 18.97
N ALA A 59 17.14 5.28 17.96
CA ALA A 59 15.99 6.04 17.46
C ALA A 59 14.91 6.24 18.54
N ALA A 60 14.73 5.25 19.44
CA ALA A 60 13.80 5.34 20.55
C ALA A 60 14.24 6.37 21.59
N ALA A 61 15.52 6.36 21.94
CA ALA A 61 16.11 7.35 22.85
C ALA A 61 15.97 8.77 22.30
N GLU A 62 16.28 8.98 21.01
CA GLU A 62 16.11 10.28 20.34
C GLU A 62 14.65 10.74 20.28
N ALA A 63 13.70 9.82 20.14
CA ALA A 63 12.28 10.11 20.12
C ALA A 63 11.63 10.22 21.51
N GLY A 64 12.38 9.97 22.60
CA GLY A 64 11.85 9.95 23.95
C GLY A 64 10.84 8.82 24.20
N VAL A 65 11.00 7.68 23.53
CA VAL A 65 10.09 6.53 23.59
C VAL A 65 10.77 5.38 24.34
N ARG A 66 10.02 4.73 25.24
CA ARG A 66 10.44 3.46 25.85
C ARG A 66 10.22 2.32 24.85
N LEU A 67 11.31 1.76 24.35
CA LEU A 67 11.29 0.60 23.45
C LEU A 67 11.44 -0.70 24.24
N THR A 68 10.64 -1.71 23.90
CA THR A 68 10.81 -3.09 24.33
C THR A 68 10.95 -3.98 23.10
N VAL A 69 12.04 -4.74 23.00
CA VAL A 69 12.24 -5.69 21.89
C VAL A 69 11.99 -7.09 22.39
N THR A 70 11.11 -7.85 21.74
CA THR A 70 10.85 -9.24 22.13
C THR A 70 11.93 -10.16 21.56
N GLY A 71 12.67 -10.86 22.43
CA GLY A 71 13.67 -11.87 22.04
C GLY A 71 13.12 -13.28 21.86
N THR A 72 11.88 -13.54 22.31
CA THR A 72 11.27 -14.87 22.28
C THR A 72 10.33 -15.00 21.08
N PRO A 73 10.34 -16.12 20.35
CA PRO A 73 9.34 -16.38 19.32
C PRO A 73 7.94 -16.41 19.94
N MET A 74 7.11 -15.43 19.59
CA MET A 74 5.70 -15.39 19.99
C MET A 74 4.83 -15.02 18.79
N LEU A 75 3.55 -15.38 18.83
CA LEU A 75 2.55 -14.93 17.85
C LEU A 75 2.23 -13.44 18.06
N ALA A 76 1.81 -12.74 17.02
CA ALA A 76 1.52 -11.31 17.15
C ALA A 76 0.20 -11.11 17.91
N GLU A 77 -0.71 -12.07 17.72
CA GLU A 77 -2.01 -12.21 18.32
C GLU A 77 -1.99 -12.35 19.84
N GLU A 78 -0.90 -12.88 20.40
CA GLU A 78 -0.69 -12.92 21.86
C GLU A 78 -0.63 -11.50 22.44
N LEU A 79 -0.02 -10.56 21.70
CA LEU A 79 0.12 -9.17 22.13
C LEU A 79 -1.22 -8.43 22.07
N PHE A 80 -2.07 -8.75 21.09
CA PHE A 80 -3.33 -8.04 20.85
C PHE A 80 -4.37 -8.26 21.96
N ARG A 81 -4.22 -9.31 22.77
CA ARG A 81 -5.09 -9.56 23.92
C ARG A 81 -4.89 -8.62 25.10
N SER A 82 -3.79 -7.85 25.15
CA SER A 82 -3.40 -7.12 26.36
C SER A 82 -4.26 -5.92 26.72
N GLY A 83 -5.25 -5.52 25.89
CA GLY A 83 -6.16 -4.37 26.14
C GLY A 83 -5.49 -2.99 26.12
N GLU A 84 -4.18 -2.91 26.33
CA GLU A 84 -3.40 -1.66 26.34
C GLU A 84 -3.00 -1.19 24.93
N LEU A 85 -2.99 -2.09 23.95
CA LEU A 85 -2.57 -1.77 22.59
C LEU A 85 -3.59 -0.88 21.89
N ARG A 86 -3.11 0.26 21.39
CA ARG A 86 -3.90 1.28 20.70
C ARG A 86 -3.46 1.51 19.25
N LEU A 87 -2.32 0.94 18.84
CA LEU A 87 -1.83 1.02 17.47
C LEU A 87 -0.92 -0.17 17.11
N VAL A 88 -1.14 -0.75 15.93
CA VAL A 88 -0.20 -1.68 15.29
C VAL A 88 0.39 -1.03 14.05
N VAL A 89 1.72 -0.95 13.97
CA VAL A 89 2.43 -0.39 12.82
C VAL A 89 3.18 -1.51 12.11
N GLY A 90 3.08 -1.57 10.79
CA GLY A 90 3.77 -2.57 10.00
C GLY A 90 3.89 -2.18 8.53
N CYS A 91 4.45 -3.08 7.72
CA CYS A 91 4.53 -2.87 6.28
C CYS A 91 3.36 -3.56 5.55
N PHE A 92 3.32 -4.91 5.56
CA PHE A 92 2.23 -5.71 4.99
C PHE A 92 2.01 -7.02 5.74
N SER A 93 2.26 -7.02 7.06
CA SER A 93 2.05 -8.20 7.90
C SER A 93 0.55 -8.53 8.00
N THR A 94 0.19 -9.80 7.80
CA THR A 94 -1.21 -10.24 7.95
C THR A 94 -1.76 -10.00 9.35
N ALA A 95 -0.90 -9.99 10.37
CA ALA A 95 -1.28 -9.70 11.75
C ALA A 95 -1.89 -8.29 11.92
N MET A 96 -1.64 -7.36 10.99
CA MET A 96 -2.30 -6.05 10.98
C MET A 96 -3.80 -6.18 10.72
N PHE A 97 -4.21 -7.06 9.79
CA PHE A 97 -5.62 -7.32 9.55
C PHE A 97 -6.27 -8.03 10.73
N THR A 98 -5.55 -8.96 11.36
CA THR A 98 -6.01 -9.60 12.60
C THR A 98 -6.23 -8.58 13.71
N ALA A 99 -5.27 -7.66 13.92
CA ALA A 99 -5.39 -6.60 14.93
C ALA A 99 -6.61 -5.70 14.67
N ALA A 100 -6.80 -5.25 13.44
CA ALA A 100 -7.92 -4.38 13.07
C ALA A 100 -9.27 -5.08 13.23
N VAL A 101 -9.43 -6.24 12.59
CA VAL A 101 -10.73 -6.90 12.45
C VAL A 101 -11.09 -7.71 13.68
N CYS A 102 -10.15 -8.47 14.25
CA CYS A 102 -10.46 -9.36 15.37
C CYS A 102 -10.35 -8.68 16.73
N TYR A 103 -9.57 -7.60 16.85
CA TYR A 103 -9.29 -6.95 18.13
C TYR A 103 -9.68 -5.47 18.19
N GLY A 104 -10.14 -4.87 17.08
CA GLY A 104 -10.47 -3.45 17.06
C GLY A 104 -9.26 -2.56 17.38
N ILE A 105 -8.04 -2.98 17.01
CA ILE A 105 -6.84 -2.16 17.22
C ILE A 105 -6.55 -1.39 15.93
N PRO A 106 -6.45 -0.06 15.97
CA PRO A 106 -6.04 0.74 14.83
C PRO A 106 -4.72 0.26 14.23
N VAL A 107 -4.61 0.30 12.90
CA VAL A 107 -3.43 -0.16 12.17
C VAL A 107 -2.91 0.88 11.19
N ALA A 108 -1.59 0.96 11.08
CA ALA A 108 -0.90 1.92 10.24
C ALA A 108 0.21 1.26 9.40
N ARG A 109 0.27 1.62 8.11
CA ARG A 109 1.30 1.12 7.20
C ARG A 109 2.48 2.08 7.06
N VAL A 110 3.65 1.51 6.78
CA VAL A 110 4.88 2.26 6.45
C VAL A 110 5.62 1.58 5.31
N GLY A 111 6.06 2.37 4.32
CA GLY A 111 7.01 1.95 3.27
C GLY A 111 6.44 1.12 2.12
N THR A 112 5.13 0.91 2.08
CA THR A 112 4.47 0.10 1.04
C THR A 112 4.67 0.64 -0.38
N ASP A 113 4.80 1.95 -0.51
CA ASP A 113 5.11 2.68 -1.75
C ASP A 113 6.47 2.28 -2.33
N LEU A 114 7.53 2.34 -1.50
CA LEU A 114 8.88 1.94 -1.88
C LEU A 114 8.93 0.46 -2.27
N LEU A 115 8.23 -0.39 -1.52
CA LEU A 115 8.19 -1.81 -1.81
C LEU A 115 7.45 -2.12 -3.11
N LEU A 116 6.29 -1.49 -3.37
CA LEU A 116 5.55 -1.66 -4.63
C LEU A 116 6.39 -1.22 -5.83
N GLU A 117 7.24 -0.21 -5.61
CA GLU A 117 8.21 0.25 -6.59
C GLU A 117 9.29 -0.81 -6.86
N ARG A 118 9.89 -1.40 -5.84
CA ARG A 118 11.08 -2.25 -6.01
C ARG A 118 10.78 -3.73 -6.19
N ILE A 119 9.64 -4.20 -5.71
CA ILE A 119 9.32 -5.63 -5.69
C ILE A 119 9.33 -6.21 -7.11
N ALA A 120 10.27 -7.14 -7.29
CA ALA A 120 10.57 -7.83 -8.52
C ALA A 120 10.68 -9.35 -8.27
N PRO A 121 10.41 -10.20 -9.27
CA PRO A 121 9.76 -9.87 -10.54
C PRO A 121 8.35 -9.29 -10.30
N TYR A 122 7.67 -8.75 -11.34
CA TYR A 122 6.33 -8.16 -11.13
C TYR A 122 5.37 -9.18 -10.51
N GLU A 123 5.56 -10.44 -10.86
CA GLU A 123 4.83 -11.63 -10.46
C GLU A 123 5.15 -12.12 -9.03
N ASN A 124 6.06 -11.46 -8.31
CA ASN A 124 6.37 -11.81 -6.92
C ASN A 124 5.09 -11.88 -6.08
N SER A 125 4.88 -12.99 -5.39
CA SER A 125 3.64 -13.28 -4.65
C SER A 125 3.33 -12.23 -3.58
N ASN A 126 4.35 -11.58 -3.01
CA ASN A 126 4.17 -10.51 -2.03
C ASN A 126 3.55 -9.24 -2.62
N ARG A 127 3.45 -9.10 -3.96
CA ARG A 127 2.77 -7.95 -4.58
C ARG A 127 1.29 -7.89 -4.23
N VAL A 128 0.61 -9.04 -4.08
CA VAL A 128 -0.81 -9.09 -3.70
C VAL A 128 -1.04 -8.59 -2.26
N PRO A 129 -0.44 -9.18 -1.20
CA PRO A 129 -0.64 -8.69 0.17
C PRO A 129 -0.17 -7.24 0.36
N LEU A 130 0.88 -6.84 -0.35
CA LEU A 130 1.35 -5.45 -0.36
C LEU A 130 0.33 -4.49 -0.98
N THR A 131 -0.29 -4.88 -2.10
CA THR A 131 -1.37 -4.09 -2.74
C THR A 131 -2.57 -3.96 -1.82
N ILE A 132 -3.00 -5.06 -1.19
CA ILE A 132 -4.13 -5.06 -0.25
C ILE A 132 -3.83 -4.12 0.94
N THR A 133 -2.63 -4.22 1.51
CA THR A 133 -2.24 -3.37 2.64
C THR A 133 -2.14 -1.90 2.25
N ASP A 134 -1.51 -1.58 1.12
CA ASP A 134 -1.34 -0.21 0.66
C ASP A 134 -2.68 0.50 0.39
N HIS A 135 -3.65 -0.25 -0.14
CA HIS A 135 -4.99 0.22 -0.48
C HIS A 135 -5.88 0.43 0.75
N LEU A 136 -5.88 -0.52 1.70
CA LEU A 136 -6.81 -0.49 2.82
C LEU A 136 -6.27 0.24 4.05
N ILE A 137 -4.97 0.09 4.34
CA ILE A 137 -4.42 0.55 5.63
C ILE A 137 -3.91 1.99 5.48
N PRO A 138 -4.31 2.92 6.37
CA PRO A 138 -3.81 4.29 6.34
C PRO A 138 -2.31 4.36 6.63
N GLY A 139 -1.61 5.28 5.96
CA GLY A 139 -0.20 5.55 6.26
C GLY A 139 -0.02 6.11 7.67
N ILE A 140 1.11 5.81 8.31
CA ILE A 140 1.38 6.23 9.70
C ILE A 140 1.24 7.75 9.95
N GLY A 141 1.45 8.59 8.92
CA GLY A 141 1.27 10.03 9.02
C GLY A 141 -0.17 10.46 9.36
N ALA A 142 -1.18 9.64 9.05
CA ALA A 142 -2.58 9.92 9.38
C ALA A 142 -2.87 9.90 10.89
N PHE A 143 -1.96 9.33 11.69
CA PHE A 143 -2.09 9.23 13.15
C PHE A 143 -1.28 10.29 13.90
N ALA A 144 -0.60 11.20 13.20
CA ALA A 144 0.19 12.24 13.87
C ALA A 144 -0.71 13.11 14.78
N GLY A 145 -0.34 13.23 16.06
CA GLY A 145 -1.11 14.01 17.04
C GLY A 145 -2.41 13.36 17.52
N THR A 146 -2.74 12.14 17.11
CA THR A 146 -3.98 11.45 17.53
C THR A 146 -3.82 10.68 18.84
N ALA A 147 -3.00 11.16 19.77
CA ALA A 147 -2.73 10.45 21.02
C ALA A 147 -4.07 10.12 21.70
N ALA A 148 -4.45 8.84 21.69
CA ALA A 148 -5.66 8.40 22.35
C ALA A 148 -5.50 8.70 23.84
N GLU A 149 -6.31 9.62 24.37
CA GLU A 149 -6.46 9.79 25.81
C GLU A 149 -6.76 8.42 26.44
N PRO A 150 -6.33 8.16 27.68
CA PRO A 150 -6.80 6.98 28.40
C PRO A 150 -8.32 6.96 28.33
N ALA A 151 -8.89 5.85 27.86
CA ALA A 151 -10.33 5.65 27.89
C ALA A 151 -10.79 5.91 29.32
N ALA A 152 -11.50 7.01 29.53
CA ALA A 152 -12.17 7.26 30.79
C ALA A 152 -13.10 6.08 31.05
N GLU A 153 -13.16 5.61 32.29
CA GLU A 153 -14.15 4.61 32.70
C GLU A 153 -15.54 5.05 32.21
N PRO A 154 -16.38 4.13 31.72
CA PRO A 154 -17.67 4.50 31.18
C PRO A 154 -18.53 5.09 32.29
N ALA A 155 -18.61 6.42 32.34
CA ALA A 155 -19.62 7.10 33.13
C ALA A 155 -20.97 6.75 32.50
N ALA A 156 -21.84 6.12 33.29
CA ALA A 156 -23.21 5.86 32.91
C ALA A 156 -23.92 7.20 32.63
N GLY A 157 -24.16 7.49 31.34
CA GLY A 157 -25.10 8.54 30.96
C GLY A 157 -24.69 9.37 29.76
N THR A 158 -25.62 9.40 28.80
CA THR A 158 -25.81 10.37 27.70
C THR A 158 -24.90 10.24 26.48
N ALA A 159 -25.55 9.87 25.37
CA ALA A 159 -25.03 9.94 24.02
C ALA A 159 -24.84 11.41 23.61
N ALA A 160 -23.61 11.79 23.29
CA ALA A 160 -23.31 12.95 22.46
C ALA A 160 -22.00 12.69 21.71
N GLU A 161 -22.03 13.02 20.42
CA GLU A 161 -21.01 12.75 19.41
C GLU A 161 -19.67 13.40 19.75
N THR A 162 -18.59 12.62 19.69
CA THR A 162 -17.23 13.13 19.48
C THR A 162 -16.48 12.14 18.60
N THR A 163 -16.01 12.62 17.44
CA THR A 163 -15.25 11.88 16.44
C THR A 163 -13.83 11.57 16.96
N GLY A 164 -13.71 10.50 17.73
CA GLY A 164 -12.49 9.71 17.84
C GLY A 164 -12.80 8.36 17.20
N ALA A 165 -12.11 8.00 16.12
CA ALA A 165 -12.34 6.73 15.43
C ALA A 165 -11.91 5.55 16.32
N ALA A 166 -12.78 5.16 17.25
CA ALA A 166 -12.72 3.87 17.91
C ALA A 166 -12.94 2.81 16.82
N ALA A 167 -12.00 1.89 16.68
CA ALA A 167 -12.23 0.75 15.81
C ALA A 167 -13.47 -0.01 16.31
N GLY A 168 -14.27 -0.52 15.38
CA GLY A 168 -15.50 -1.23 15.68
C GLY A 168 -15.31 -2.43 16.62
N PRO A 169 -16.41 -3.04 17.11
CA PRO A 169 -16.33 -4.19 18.00
C PRO A 169 -15.50 -5.33 17.37
N PRO A 170 -14.85 -6.20 18.17
CA PRO A 170 -14.20 -7.41 17.68
C PRO A 170 -15.05 -8.15 16.64
N GLY A 171 -14.52 -8.31 15.44
CA GLY A 171 -15.20 -8.90 14.27
C GLY A 171 -15.70 -7.88 13.22
N ALA A 172 -15.78 -6.59 13.56
CA ALA A 172 -16.17 -5.53 12.62
C ALA A 172 -14.96 -5.01 11.85
N ARG A 173 -15.12 -4.86 10.53
CA ARG A 173 -14.14 -4.20 9.67
C ARG A 173 -14.19 -2.69 9.89
N PRO A 174 -13.05 -1.97 9.82
CA PRO A 174 -13.08 -0.51 9.79
C PRO A 174 -13.89 0.03 8.59
N ASP A 175 -14.83 0.94 8.86
CA ASP A 175 -15.69 1.55 7.83
C ASP A 175 -14.89 2.37 6.81
N SER A 176 -13.73 2.89 7.21
CA SER A 176 -12.83 3.68 6.37
C SER A 176 -12.15 2.88 5.26
N TRP A 177 -12.20 1.55 5.29
CA TRP A 177 -11.54 0.71 4.30
C TRP A 177 -12.36 0.63 3.00
N ASP A 178 -11.75 1.00 1.88
CA ASP A 178 -12.34 0.88 0.53
C ASP A 178 -12.26 -0.57 0.02
N VAL A 179 -13.19 -1.40 0.48
CA VAL A 179 -13.28 -2.81 0.05
C VAL A 179 -13.89 -2.96 -1.33
N ASP A 180 -14.79 -2.05 -1.72
CA ASP A 180 -15.42 -2.08 -3.05
C ASP A 180 -14.39 -1.83 -4.16
N GLY A 181 -13.43 -0.92 -3.92
CA GLY A 181 -12.30 -0.69 -4.80
C GLY A 181 -11.25 -1.81 -4.78
N LEU A 182 -11.19 -2.62 -3.73
CA LEU A 182 -10.17 -3.65 -3.55
C LEU A 182 -10.30 -4.81 -4.54
N THR A 183 -11.50 -5.36 -4.70
CA THR A 183 -11.72 -6.51 -5.59
C THR A 183 -11.25 -6.25 -7.02
N PRO A 184 -11.66 -5.18 -7.71
CA PRO A 184 -11.22 -4.94 -9.08
C PRO A 184 -9.73 -4.57 -9.15
N LEU A 185 -9.15 -3.93 -8.12
CA LEU A 185 -7.71 -3.69 -8.03
C LEU A 185 -6.92 -5.02 -7.98
N VAL A 186 -7.28 -5.91 -7.06
CA VAL A 186 -6.61 -7.21 -6.89
C VAL A 186 -6.77 -8.09 -8.13
N ARG A 187 -7.94 -8.08 -8.78
CA ARG A 187 -8.15 -8.79 -10.05
C ARG A 187 -7.26 -8.25 -11.17
N THR A 188 -7.15 -6.92 -11.29
CA THR A 188 -6.30 -6.27 -12.30
C THR A 188 -4.81 -6.56 -12.04
N VAL A 189 -4.36 -6.48 -10.78
CA VAL A 189 -2.99 -6.85 -10.39
C VAL A 189 -2.74 -8.34 -10.65
N GLY A 190 -3.68 -9.22 -10.29
CA GLY A 190 -3.60 -10.66 -10.50
C GLY A 190 -3.51 -11.03 -11.99
N PHE A 191 -4.32 -10.40 -12.84
CA PHE A 191 -4.18 -10.52 -14.30
C PHE A 191 -2.81 -10.05 -14.76
N CYS A 192 -2.35 -8.88 -14.30
CA CYS A 192 -1.04 -8.38 -14.66
C CYS A 192 0.08 -9.31 -14.18
N MET A 193 -0.08 -10.05 -13.08
CA MET A 193 0.89 -11.04 -12.61
C MET A 193 0.83 -12.34 -13.42
N ARG A 194 -0.35 -12.84 -13.78
CA ARG A 194 -0.52 -14.17 -14.39
C ARG A 194 -1.54 -14.15 -15.54
N PRO A 195 -1.25 -13.44 -16.65
CA PRO A 195 -2.21 -13.21 -17.71
C PRO A 195 -2.62 -14.50 -18.45
N GLU A 196 -1.73 -15.49 -18.54
CA GLU A 196 -2.00 -16.79 -19.15
C GLU A 196 -2.92 -17.65 -18.28
N ALA A 197 -2.85 -17.50 -16.95
CA ALA A 197 -3.69 -18.24 -16.01
C ALA A 197 -5.09 -17.62 -15.89
N TYR A 198 -5.22 -16.32 -16.13
CA TYR A 198 -6.46 -15.56 -15.97
C TYR A 198 -6.87 -14.78 -17.23
N PRO A 199 -6.90 -15.39 -18.43
CA PRO A 199 -7.13 -14.65 -19.67
C PRO A 199 -8.50 -13.96 -19.71
N TRP A 200 -9.50 -14.48 -19.01
CA TRP A 200 -10.84 -13.89 -18.90
C TRP A 200 -10.86 -12.55 -18.16
N LEU A 201 -9.84 -12.23 -17.35
CA LEU A 201 -9.74 -10.95 -16.66
C LEU A 201 -9.22 -9.82 -17.56
N ARG A 202 -8.75 -10.11 -18.79
CA ARG A 202 -8.12 -9.11 -19.66
C ARG A 202 -9.03 -7.91 -19.94
N ALA A 203 -10.27 -8.16 -20.36
CA ALA A 203 -11.21 -7.11 -20.75
C ALA A 203 -11.58 -6.23 -19.55
N GLU A 204 -11.87 -6.87 -18.41
CA GLU A 204 -12.17 -6.21 -17.14
C GLU A 204 -10.99 -5.33 -16.67
N SER A 205 -9.77 -5.90 -16.68
CA SER A 205 -8.54 -5.21 -16.27
C SER A 205 -8.26 -3.99 -17.15
N ALA A 206 -8.44 -4.13 -18.47
CA ALA A 206 -8.26 -3.02 -19.40
C ALA A 206 -9.27 -1.90 -19.16
N ALA A 207 -10.56 -2.23 -19.02
CA ALA A 207 -11.59 -1.24 -18.75
C ALA A 207 -11.37 -0.52 -17.41
N TRP A 208 -10.95 -1.24 -16.38
CA TRP A 208 -10.67 -0.69 -15.06
C TRP A 208 -9.49 0.30 -15.07
N LEU A 209 -8.43 -0.01 -15.84
CA LEU A 209 -7.28 0.87 -16.02
C LEU A 209 -7.63 2.10 -16.86
N GLU A 210 -8.40 1.92 -17.94
CA GLU A 210 -8.86 3.01 -18.82
C GLU A 210 -9.66 4.06 -18.05
N ALA A 211 -10.57 3.61 -17.17
CA ALA A 211 -11.38 4.48 -16.32
C ALA A 211 -10.56 5.31 -15.32
N ARG A 212 -9.27 5.00 -15.12
CA ARG A 212 -8.34 5.67 -14.20
C ARG A 212 -7.22 6.44 -14.90
N LEU A 213 -7.32 6.60 -16.22
CA LEU A 213 -6.41 7.45 -16.97
C LEU A 213 -6.77 8.92 -16.79
N GLY A 214 -5.74 9.74 -16.54
CA GLY A 214 -5.81 11.18 -16.70
C GLY A 214 -5.88 11.59 -18.17
N LYS A 215 -6.11 12.88 -18.42
CA LYS A 215 -6.15 13.45 -19.77
C LYS A 215 -4.84 13.28 -20.56
N ASP A 216 -3.74 13.06 -19.85
CA ASP A 216 -2.41 12.78 -20.41
C ASP A 216 -2.16 11.28 -20.71
N GLY A 217 -3.20 10.44 -20.58
CA GLY A 217 -3.13 9.01 -20.81
C GLY A 217 -2.34 8.25 -19.74
N ARG A 218 -2.07 8.86 -18.58
CA ARG A 218 -1.34 8.24 -17.47
C ARG A 218 -2.29 7.87 -16.34
N LEU A 219 -1.98 6.77 -15.64
CA LEU A 219 -2.67 6.41 -14.41
C LEU A 219 -2.45 7.50 -13.34
N GLY A 220 -3.51 7.78 -12.58
CA GLY A 220 -3.45 8.63 -11.39
C GLY A 220 -2.39 8.17 -10.38
N GLU A 221 -1.96 9.08 -9.51
CA GLU A 221 -0.91 8.79 -8.52
C GLU A 221 -1.28 7.66 -7.56
N ASP A 222 -2.54 7.63 -7.13
CA ASP A 222 -3.15 6.55 -6.33
C ASP A 222 -3.00 5.16 -6.97
N THR A 223 -3.09 5.07 -8.30
CA THR A 223 -3.14 3.81 -9.05
C THR A 223 -1.79 3.41 -9.66
N ARG A 224 -0.97 4.39 -10.08
CA ARG A 224 0.29 4.14 -10.82
C ARG A 224 1.29 3.26 -10.08
N ARG A 225 1.25 3.27 -8.74
CA ARG A 225 2.15 2.50 -7.87
C ARG A 225 2.00 0.98 -8.02
N TYR A 226 0.81 0.50 -8.39
CA TYR A 226 0.51 -0.93 -8.52
C TYR A 226 0.93 -1.51 -9.88
N PHE A 227 1.02 -0.68 -10.91
CA PHE A 227 1.20 -1.11 -12.29
C PHE A 227 2.46 -0.55 -12.93
N LYS A 228 3.44 -1.42 -13.16
CA LYS A 228 4.67 -1.02 -13.86
C LYS A 228 4.37 -0.73 -15.32
N ARG A 229 4.75 0.45 -15.80
CA ARG A 229 4.55 0.88 -17.20
C ARG A 229 5.05 -0.16 -18.21
N ARG A 230 6.23 -0.72 -17.98
CA ARG A 230 6.79 -1.79 -18.82
C ARG A 230 5.89 -3.03 -18.87
N ARG A 231 5.27 -3.40 -17.75
CA ARG A 231 4.34 -4.53 -17.68
C ARG A 231 3.05 -4.24 -18.44
N LEU A 232 2.46 -3.07 -18.24
CA LEU A 232 1.26 -2.64 -18.99
C LEU A 232 1.54 -2.62 -20.50
N THR A 233 2.70 -2.11 -20.91
CA THR A 233 3.15 -2.14 -22.31
C THR A 233 3.25 -3.57 -22.85
N ALA A 234 3.90 -4.48 -22.13
CA ALA A 234 4.06 -5.88 -22.55
C ALA A 234 2.71 -6.60 -22.71
N LEU A 235 1.72 -6.26 -21.88
CA LEU A 235 0.38 -6.83 -21.93
C LEU A 235 -0.57 -6.08 -22.89
N GLY A 236 -0.10 -4.99 -23.51
CA GLY A 236 -0.92 -4.14 -24.38
C GLY A 236 -2.11 -3.50 -23.64
N LEU A 237 -1.97 -3.19 -22.35
CA LEU A 237 -3.01 -2.58 -21.52
C LEU A 237 -2.94 -1.04 -21.53
N PRO A 238 -4.02 -0.34 -21.14
CA PRO A 238 -4.02 1.10 -20.91
C PRO A 238 -2.94 1.56 -19.92
N GLY A 239 -2.48 2.81 -20.02
CA GLY A 239 -1.38 3.35 -19.20
C GLY A 239 0.03 2.95 -19.65
N LYS A 240 0.16 2.30 -20.81
CA LYS A 240 1.44 1.99 -21.48
C LYS A 240 2.23 3.24 -21.89
N SER A 241 3.52 3.09 -22.16
CA SER A 241 4.31 4.19 -22.75
C SER A 241 3.85 4.48 -24.19
N GLU A 242 3.53 5.74 -24.50
CA GLU A 242 3.18 6.20 -25.86
C GLU A 242 4.27 5.87 -26.89
N HIS A 243 5.50 5.67 -26.44
CA HIS A 243 6.65 5.35 -27.29
C HIS A 243 6.67 3.90 -27.77
N SER A 244 5.70 3.07 -27.36
CA SER A 244 5.64 1.63 -27.70
C SER A 244 4.57 1.25 -28.72
N TRP A 245 4.07 2.18 -29.55
CA TRP A 245 3.16 1.80 -30.66
C TRP A 245 3.91 1.70 -32.00
N PRO A 246 3.84 0.56 -32.70
CA PRO A 246 4.09 0.46 -34.15
C PRO A 246 3.11 1.28 -35.03
N GLY A 247 2.20 2.07 -34.43
CA GLY A 247 1.05 2.69 -35.08
C GLY A 247 1.39 3.90 -35.95
N ARG A 248 2.66 4.33 -35.98
CA ARG A 248 3.15 5.33 -36.93
C ARG A 248 3.29 4.79 -38.36
N GLN A 249 3.29 3.47 -38.59
CA GLN A 249 3.33 2.92 -39.95
C GLN A 249 1.96 2.95 -40.65
N LEU A 250 0.85 2.80 -39.91
CA LEU A 250 -0.50 2.83 -40.49
C LEU A 250 -0.94 4.22 -40.98
N ARG A 251 -0.33 5.30 -40.46
CA ARG A 251 -0.59 6.67 -40.95
C ARG A 251 0.18 7.05 -42.22
N ARG A 252 1.14 6.23 -42.68
CA ARG A 252 1.88 6.50 -43.93
C ARG A 252 1.19 5.93 -45.16
N VAL A 253 0.44 4.85 -45.01
CA VAL A 253 -0.28 4.20 -46.12
C VAL A 253 -1.53 4.98 -46.51
N ALA A 254 -2.22 5.61 -45.55
CA ALA A 254 -3.38 6.46 -45.83
C ALA A 254 -3.05 7.80 -46.53
N ARG A 255 -1.75 8.14 -46.69
CA ARG A 255 -1.28 9.33 -47.42
C ARG A 255 -0.85 9.05 -48.87
N MET A 256 -0.89 7.80 -49.33
CA MET A 256 -0.56 7.44 -50.72
C MET A 256 -1.78 7.32 -51.64
N SER A 257 -3.00 7.44 -51.12
CA SER A 257 -4.23 7.40 -51.92
C SER A 257 -4.66 8.84 -52.28
N GLY A 258 -3.88 9.50 -53.12
CA GLY A 258 -4.22 10.80 -53.69
C GLY A 258 -5.36 10.68 -54.70
N VAL A 259 -6.61 10.68 -54.22
CA VAL A 259 -7.77 11.00 -55.06
C VAL A 259 -7.95 12.51 -55.02
N THR A 260 -7.39 13.21 -56.00
CA THR A 260 -7.63 14.65 -56.18
C THR A 260 -8.92 14.81 -57.01
N ARG A 261 -9.96 15.33 -56.37
CA ARG A 261 -11.21 15.71 -57.02
C ARG A 261 -11.29 17.24 -57.09
N MET A 262 -11.82 17.73 -58.22
CA MET A 262 -12.34 19.08 -58.50
C MET A 262 -11.33 20.20 -58.74
N ALA A 263 -11.60 21.25 -59.50
CA ALA A 263 -12.54 21.60 -60.58
C ALA A 263 -12.21 23.07 -60.92
N GLY A 264 -12.35 23.44 -62.20
CA GLY A 264 -12.69 24.81 -62.60
C GLY A 264 -11.53 25.82 -62.76
N ALA A 265 -11.25 26.16 -64.01
CA ALA A 265 -10.85 27.52 -64.37
C ALA A 265 -11.40 27.84 -65.77
N ALA A 266 -12.42 28.70 -65.79
CA ALA A 266 -12.93 29.36 -66.97
C ALA A 266 -12.22 30.72 -67.16
N ARG A 267 -12.21 31.17 -68.43
CA ARG A 267 -11.79 32.50 -68.97
C ARG A 267 -10.27 32.58 -69.22
N SER A 268 -9.75 33.00 -70.39
CA SER A 268 -10.22 33.96 -71.41
C SER A 268 -9.50 33.78 -72.76
N ALA A 269 -10.12 34.33 -73.82
CA ALA A 269 -9.66 34.52 -75.22
C ALA A 269 -9.78 33.31 -76.17
#